data_AF-A0A0D8XEJ1-F1
#
_entry.id   AF-A0A0D8XEJ1-F1
#
_cell.length_a   1.000
_cell.length_b   1.000
_cell.length_c   1.000
_cell.angle_alpha   90.00
_cell.angle_beta   90.00
_cell.angle_gamma   90.00
#
_symmetry.space_group_name_H-M   'P 1'
#
loop_
_entity.id
_entity.type
_entity.pdbx_description
1 polymer ?
#
loop_
_entity_poly.entity_id
_entity_poly.type
_entity_poly.pdbx_seq_one_letter_code
_entity_poly.pdbx_strand_id
1 'polypeptide(L)'
;MRVHPYALMLPVTWMASFTFVLPVGTPPNAIVFSTEMVTIAQMASSGIALSAICIAITVIYLNTFVLIIWPLYEFPTWANPQNSSLLV
;
A
#
# COMPACT_ATOMS: atom_id res chain seq x y z
N MET A 1 -20.44 -7.54 7.06
CA MET A 1 -20.30 -6.42 6.11
C MET A 1 -19.77 -6.98 4.80
N ARG A 2 -20.50 -6.84 3.68
CA ARG A 2 -20.00 -7.20 2.35
C ARG A 2 -19.30 -5.96 1.79
N VAL A 3 -17.99 -5.88 1.99
CA VAL A 3 -17.16 -4.77 1.49
C VAL A 3 -16.53 -5.21 0.18
N HIS A 4 -16.46 -4.33 -0.81
CA HIS A 4 -15.76 -4.61 -2.06
C HIS A 4 -14.28 -4.95 -1.74
N PRO A 5 -13.73 -6.11 -2.16
CA PRO A 5 -12.37 -6.54 -1.77
C PRO A 5 -11.28 -5.53 -2.15
N TYR A 6 -11.46 -4.81 -3.26
CA TYR A 6 -10.57 -3.71 -3.68
C TYR A 6 -10.40 -2.60 -2.64
N ALA A 7 -11.39 -2.36 -1.76
CA ALA A 7 -11.27 -1.35 -0.72
C ALA A 7 -10.11 -1.63 0.26
N LEU A 8 -9.76 -2.91 0.45
CA LEU A 8 -8.65 -3.33 1.31
C LEU A 8 -7.39 -3.66 0.51
N MET A 9 -7.53 -4.25 -0.69
CA MET A 9 -6.36 -4.64 -1.49
C MET A 9 -5.57 -3.44 -2.01
N LEU A 10 -6.24 -2.36 -2.44
CA LEU A 10 -5.60 -1.15 -2.97
C LEU A 10 -4.70 -0.42 -1.96
N PRO A 11 -5.15 -0.08 -0.73
CA PRO A 11 -4.26 0.49 0.27
C PRO A 11 -3.09 -0.45 0.59
N VAL A 12 -3.33 -1.75 0.70
CA VAL A 12 -2.31 -2.72 1.10
C VAL A 12 -1.18 -2.82 0.06
N THR A 13 -1.50 -2.90 -1.23
CA THR A 13 -0.46 -2.99 -2.28
C THR A 13 0.37 -1.72 -2.39
N TRP A 14 -0.25 -0.55 -2.27
CA TRP A 14 0.49 0.72 -2.26
C TRP A 14 1.39 0.85 -1.02
N MET A 15 0.85 0.54 0.16
CA MET A 15 1.62 0.55 1.40
C MET A 15 2.81 -0.41 1.38
N ALA A 16 2.66 -1.59 0.78
CA ALA A 16 3.76 -2.55 0.62
C ALA A 16 4.93 -1.96 -0.21
N SER A 17 4.63 -1.07 -1.16
CA SER A 17 5.65 -0.42 -2.00
C SER A 17 6.37 0.75 -1.29
N PHE A 18 5.78 1.32 -0.23
CA PHE A 18 6.31 2.48 0.49
C PHE A 18 7.14 2.13 1.73
N THR A 19 7.76 0.95 1.78
CA THR A 19 8.66 0.56 2.89
C THR A 19 10.03 1.24 2.73
N PHE A 20 10.16 2.44 3.30
CA PHE A 20 11.40 3.25 3.25
C PHE A 20 12.21 3.25 4.55
N VAL A 21 11.75 2.53 5.59
CA VAL A 21 12.27 2.65 6.96
C VAL A 21 13.52 1.80 7.22
N LEU A 22 13.73 0.71 6.48
CA LEU A 22 14.82 -0.23 6.70
C LEU A 22 15.74 -0.32 5.46
N PRO A 23 17.07 -0.43 5.67
CA PRO A 23 18.05 -0.46 4.58
C PRO A 23 17.88 -1.67 3.65
N VAL A 24 17.27 -2.75 4.14
CA VAL A 24 17.05 -3.99 3.39
C VAL A 24 15.86 -3.89 2.40
N GLY A 25 15.06 -2.83 2.47
CA GLY A 25 13.80 -2.72 1.74
C GLY A 25 13.95 -2.45 0.24
N THR A 26 15.00 -1.74 -0.19
CA THR A 26 15.21 -1.39 -1.60
C THR A 26 16.71 -1.32 -1.95
N PRO A 27 17.12 -1.79 -3.15
CA PRO A 27 18.54 -1.77 -3.57
C PRO A 27 19.22 -0.39 -3.46
N PRO A 28 18.56 0.75 -3.79
CA PRO A 28 19.17 2.08 -3.64
C PRO A 28 19.52 2.46 -2.20
N ASN A 29 18.65 2.15 -1.23
CA ASN A 29 18.88 2.47 0.19
C ASN A 29 20.02 1.63 0.78
N ALA A 30 20.18 0.39 0.33
CA ALA A 30 21.32 -0.47 0.70
C ALA A 30 22.66 0.07 0.15
N ILE A 31 22.67 0.62 -1.07
CA ILE A 31 23.87 1.23 -1.67
C ILE A 31 24.30 2.46 -0.86
N VAL A 32 23.37 3.35 -0.47
CA VAL A 32 23.72 4.53 0.35
C VAL A 32 24.24 4.11 1.73
N PHE A 33 23.65 3.09 2.35
CA PHE A 33 24.16 2.55 3.61
C PHE A 33 25.58 1.99 3.50
N SER A 34 25.94 1.37 2.37
CA SER A 34 27.29 0.85 2.11
C SER A 34 28.37 1.91 1.97
N THR A 35 28.01 3.20 1.85
CA THR A 35 28.98 4.30 1.77
C THR A 35 29.57 4.70 3.12
N GLU A 36 29.13 4.09 4.23
CA GLU A 36 29.52 4.40 5.63
C GLU A 36 29.24 5.84 6.09
N MET A 37 28.70 6.70 5.23
CA MET A 37 28.38 8.10 5.52
C MET A 37 27.06 8.28 6.27
N VAL A 38 26.20 7.25 6.32
CA VAL A 38 24.84 7.36 6.86
C VAL A 38 24.58 6.26 7.89
N THR A 39 24.13 6.66 9.08
CA THR A 39 23.78 5.71 10.15
C THR A 39 22.37 5.15 9.98
N ILE A 40 22.13 3.94 10.51
CA ILE A 40 20.80 3.29 10.49
C ILE A 40 19.73 4.20 11.12
N ALA A 41 20.08 4.93 12.19
CA ALA A 41 19.16 5.83 12.87
C ALA A 41 18.72 7.02 11.99
N GLN A 42 19.63 7.58 11.18
CA GLN A 42 19.30 8.67 10.25
C GLN A 42 18.43 8.20 9.08
N MET A 43 18.69 7.00 8.56
CA MET A 43 17.84 6.36 7.56
C MET A 43 16.44 6.08 8.11
N ALA A 44 16.34 5.51 9.31
CA ALA A 44 15.05 5.19 9.92
C ALA A 44 14.21 6.45 10.16
N SER A 45 14.79 7.52 10.71
CA SER A 45 14.09 8.78 10.93
C SER A 45 13.57 9.40 9.62
N SER A 46 14.40 9.39 8.57
CA SER A 46 14.03 9.95 7.26
C SER A 46 12.97 9.08 6.56
N GLY A 47 13.10 7.75 6.67
CA GLY A 47 12.16 6.79 6.12
C GLY A 47 10.79 6.83 6.79
N ILE A 48 10.72 7.05 8.11
CA ILE A 48 9.45 7.22 8.85
C ILE A 48 8.74 8.49 8.39
N ALA A 49 9.47 9.60 8.26
CA ALA A 49 8.89 10.87 7.79
C ALA A 49 8.30 10.71 6.38
N LEU A 50 9.02 10.06 5.46
CA LEU A 50 8.53 9.80 4.11
C LEU A 50 7.33 8.84 4.10
N SER A 51 7.38 7.77 4.89
CA SER A 51 6.29 6.79 5.00
C SER A 51 5.00 7.43 5.52
N ALA A 52 5.10 8.35 6.48
CA ALA A 52 3.96 9.11 7.00
C ALA A 52 3.30 9.99 5.92
N ILE A 53 4.10 10.64 5.08
CA ILE A 53 3.61 11.43 3.95
C ILE A 53 2.92 10.51 2.93
N CYS A 54 3.52 9.36 2.58
CA CYS A 54 2.93 8.39 1.67
C CYS A 54 1.60 7.82 2.18
N ILE A 55 1.48 7.57 3.49
CA ILE A 55 0.22 7.15 4.13
C ILE A 55 -0.84 8.24 3.94
N ALA A 56 -0.51 9.49 4.25
CA ALA A 56 -1.46 10.61 4.12
C ALA A 56 -1.95 10.76 2.67
N ILE A 57 -1.04 10.72 1.70
CA ILE A 57 -1.37 10.79 0.27
C ILE A 57 -2.27 9.63 -0.13
N THR A 58 -1.94 8.41 0.31
CA THR A 58 -2.72 7.20 0.01
C THR A 58 -4.14 7.29 0.55
N VAL A 59 -4.31 7.75 1.79
CA VAL A 59 -5.64 7.93 2.41
C VAL A 59 -6.47 8.96 1.65
N ILE A 60 -5.87 10.09 1.26
CA ILE A 60 -6.56 11.13 0.47
C ILE A 60 -6.93 10.59 -0.91
N TYR A 61 -6.01 9.86 -1.56
CA TYR A 61 -6.25 9.30 -2.89
C TYR A 61 -7.38 8.27 -2.90
N LEU A 62 -7.42 7.39 -1.89
CA LEU A 62 -8.50 6.40 -1.75
C LEU A 62 -9.86 7.06 -1.48
N ASN A 63 -9.90 8.10 -0.65
CA ASN A 63 -11.14 8.83 -0.36
C ASN A 63 -11.65 9.66 -1.55
N THR A 64 -10.77 10.17 -2.41
CA THR A 64 -11.18 11.04 -3.52
C THR A 64 -11.27 10.30 -4.85
N PHE A 65 -10.19 9.66 -5.31
CA PHE A 65 -10.11 9.12 -6.67
C PHE A 65 -10.76 7.74 -6.81
N VAL A 66 -10.53 6.85 -5.85
CA VAL A 66 -11.01 5.46 -5.98
C VAL A 66 -12.53 5.36 -5.86
N LEU A 67 -13.15 6.20 -5.02
CA LEU A 67 -14.61 6.30 -4.97
C LEU A 67 -15.23 6.84 -6.27
N ILE A 68 -14.50 7.64 -7.05
CA ILE A 68 -14.97 8.16 -8.35
C ILE A 68 -14.84 7.08 -9.44
N ILE A 69 -13.77 6.31 -9.44
CA ILE A 69 -13.47 5.34 -10.50
C ILE A 69 -14.20 4.01 -10.27
N TRP A 70 -14.30 3.54 -9.03
CA TRP A 70 -14.93 2.26 -8.67
C TRP A 70 -16.04 2.44 -7.63
N PRO A 71 -17.26 1.92 -7.88
CA PRO A 71 -18.33 1.88 -6.88
C PRO A 71 -18.00 0.84 -5.80
N LEU A 72 -17.15 1.21 -4.85
CA LEU A 72 -16.69 0.36 -3.74
C LEU A 72 -17.81 0.00 -2.73
N TYR A 73 -18.98 0.63 -2.86
CA TYR A 73 -20.18 0.35 -2.05
C TYR A 73 -20.95 -0.88 -2.52
N GLU A 74 -20.78 -1.29 -3.78
CA GLU A 74 -21.47 -2.44 -4.34
C GLU A 74 -20.57 -3.67 -4.31
N PHE A 75 -21.12 -4.81 -3.88
CA PHE A 75 -20.38 -6.05 -3.90
C PHE A 75 -20.40 -6.65 -5.31
N PRO A 76 -19.24 -6.92 -5.92
CA PRO A 76 -19.21 -7.32 -7.32
C PRO A 76 -19.75 -8.73 -7.49
N THR A 77 -20.45 -8.97 -8.61
CA THR A 77 -21.07 -10.25 -8.93
C THR A 77 -20.06 -11.39 -9.13
N TRP A 78 -18.85 -11.07 -9.62
CA TRP A 78 -17.75 -12.04 -9.77
C TRP A 78 -17.22 -12.58 -8.43
N ALA A 79 -17.33 -11.80 -7.34
CA ALA A 79 -16.89 -12.21 -6.00
C ALA A 79 -17.99 -12.93 -5.21
N ASN A 80 -19.16 -13.14 -5.82
CA ASN A 80 -20.30 -13.75 -5.13
C ASN A 80 -20.04 -15.25 -4.94
N PRO A 81 -19.97 -15.76 -3.69
CA PRO A 81 -19.64 -17.16 -3.42
C PRO A 81 -20.64 -18.17 -4.01
N GLN A 82 -21.81 -17.71 -4.47
CA GLN A 82 -22.81 -18.57 -5.13
C GLN A 82 -22.44 -18.94 -6.58
N ASN A 83 -21.54 -18.19 -7.23
CA ASN A 83 -21.09 -18.52 -8.60
C ASN A 83 -19.92 -19.52 -8.63
N SER A 84 -19.33 -19.83 -7.47
CA SER A 84 -18.18 -20.71 -7.32
C SER A 84 -18.53 -22.20 -7.39
N SER A 85 -19.80 -22.55 -7.19
CA SER A 85 -20.29 -23.95 -7.19
C SER A 85 -20.71 -24.48 -8.55
N LEU A 86 -20.64 -23.66 -9.62
CA LEU A 86 -21.00 -24.05 -10.99
C LEU A 86 -19.78 -24.26 -11.91
N LEU A 87 -18.56 -24.13 -11.38
CA LEU A 87 -17.29 -24.29 -12.11
C LEU A 87 -16.38 -25.39 -11.55
N VAL A 88 -16.96 -26.37 -10.83
CA VAL A 88 -16.32 -27.65 -10.47
C VAL A 88 -17.07 -28.77 -11.16
#